data_AF-A0AAD7GBF8-F1
#
_entry.id   AF-A0AAD7GBF8-F1
#
_cell.length_a   1.000
_cell.length_b   1.000
_cell.length_c   1.000
_cell.angle_alpha   90.00
_cell.angle_beta   90.00
_cell.angle_gamma   90.00
#
_symmetry.space_group_name_H-M   'P 1'
#
loop_
_entity.id
_entity.type
_entity.pdbx_description
1 polymer ?
#
loop_
_entity_poly.entity_id
_entity_poly.type
_entity_poly.pdbx_seq_one_letter_code
_entity_poly.pdbx_strand_id
1 'polypeptide(L)'
;MLPASFGWVANMISKTCNIAVERLTFENPTTLAKYDALWEEPLGGRENHYRTTRIVYHPSIYINKLTLARENDLLAVLPCAYLRASRQSLNVILTGIVREDGSMATLSSTDQRICLPGRENLLQIQWKLGNTLGWLPLWDLAENGCQDYQKCTAFRNRALAQYLMAPGHLALTSSSKLENALCISCACMPRN
;
A
#
# COMPACT_ATOMS: atom_id res chain seq x y z
N MET A 1 -13.87 17.70 44.98
CA MET A 1 -14.48 18.27 43.76
C MET A 1 -13.41 18.35 42.69
N LEU A 2 -13.49 17.53 41.64
CA LEU A 2 -12.63 17.70 40.46
C LEU A 2 -13.17 18.91 39.66
N PRO A 3 -12.30 19.80 39.15
CA PRO A 3 -12.76 21.00 38.47
C PRO A 3 -13.45 20.65 37.14
N ALA A 4 -14.52 21.38 36.84
CA ALA A 4 -15.35 21.21 35.63
C ALA A 4 -14.55 21.30 34.31
N SER A 5 -13.30 21.79 34.36
CA SER A 5 -12.37 21.86 33.22
C SER A 5 -11.92 20.49 32.69
N PHE A 6 -11.98 19.41 33.48
CA PHE A 6 -11.57 18.07 33.02
C PHE A 6 -12.56 17.43 32.02
N GLY A 7 -13.85 17.77 32.11
CA GLY A 7 -14.87 17.19 31.24
C GLY A 7 -14.73 17.61 29.77
N TRP A 8 -14.28 18.83 29.50
CA TRP A 8 -14.13 19.34 28.14
C TRP A 8 -12.95 18.72 27.41
N VAL A 9 -11.82 18.54 28.10
CA VAL A 9 -10.62 17.90 27.55
C VAL A 9 -10.89 16.44 27.19
N ALA A 10 -11.57 15.68 28.07
CA ALA A 10 -11.94 14.29 27.80
C ALA A 10 -12.87 14.16 26.58
N ASN A 11 -13.86 15.04 26.44
CA ASN A 11 -14.78 15.04 25.30
C ASN A 11 -14.06 15.38 23.99
N MET A 12 -13.16 16.37 24.02
CA MET A 12 -12.36 16.73 22.85
C MET A 12 -11.42 15.60 22.41
N ILE A 13 -10.77 14.91 23.35
CA ILE A 13 -9.92 13.75 23.06
C ILE A 13 -10.77 12.65 22.42
N SER A 14 -11.91 12.30 23.02
CA SER A 14 -12.80 11.25 22.50
C SER A 14 -13.29 11.55 21.07
N LYS A 15 -13.73 12.79 20.81
CA LYS A 15 -14.18 13.19 19.47
C LYS A 15 -13.05 13.11 18.44
N THR A 16 -11.84 13.52 18.82
CA THR A 16 -10.67 13.50 17.94
C THR A 16 -10.23 12.07 17.63
N CYS A 17 -10.23 11.18 18.65
CA CYS A 17 -9.99 9.75 18.48
C CYS A 17 -10.99 9.12 17.50
N ASN A 18 -12.29 9.38 17.66
CA ASN A 18 -13.32 8.82 16.78
C ASN A 18 -13.11 9.23 15.31
N ILE A 19 -12.79 10.51 15.05
CA ILE A 19 -12.51 11.00 13.69
C ILE A 19 -11.25 10.34 13.12
N ALA A 20 -10.21 10.15 13.94
CA ALA A 20 -8.98 9.48 13.53
C ALA A 20 -9.24 8.01 13.16
N VAL A 21 -9.98 7.28 13.99
CA VAL A 21 -10.36 5.88 13.76
C VAL A 21 -11.22 5.76 12.49
N GLU A 22 -12.21 6.64 12.31
CA GLU A 22 -13.06 6.65 11.11
C GLU A 22 -12.22 6.82 9.84
N ARG A 23 -11.34 7.82 9.82
CA ARG A 23 -10.45 8.07 8.67
C ARG A 23 -9.50 6.91 8.42
N LEU A 24 -8.93 6.35 9.48
CA LEU A 24 -8.00 5.24 9.36
C LEU A 24 -8.68 3.98 8.79
N THR A 25 -9.92 3.71 9.22
CA THR A 25 -10.73 2.57 8.75
C THR A 25 -11.23 2.77 7.33
N PHE A 26 -11.62 4.00 6.97
CA PHE A 26 -12.00 4.35 5.60
C PHE A 26 -10.84 4.10 4.64
N GLU A 27 -9.64 4.59 4.98
CA GLU A 27 -8.49 4.47 4.10
C GLU A 27 -7.90 3.07 4.11
N ASN A 28 -8.05 2.30 5.19
CA ASN A 28 -7.53 0.95 5.30
C ASN A 28 -8.68 -0.03 5.53
N PRO A 29 -9.48 -0.30 4.48
CA PRO A 29 -10.65 -1.12 4.61
C PRO A 29 -10.29 -2.55 5.02
N THR A 30 -11.20 -3.17 5.75
CA THR A 30 -11.02 -4.49 6.36
C THR A 30 -11.22 -5.67 5.40
N THR A 31 -11.58 -5.39 4.14
CA THR A 31 -11.87 -6.40 3.12
C THR A 31 -11.30 -5.97 1.77
N LEU A 32 -10.87 -6.94 0.96
CA LEU A 32 -10.33 -6.69 -0.38
C LEU A 32 -11.34 -5.98 -1.29
N ALA A 33 -12.61 -6.41 -1.31
CA ALA A 33 -13.64 -5.76 -2.14
C ALA A 33 -13.81 -4.25 -1.83
N LYS A 34 -13.79 -3.87 -0.55
CA LYS A 34 -13.81 -2.45 -0.16
C LYS A 34 -12.51 -1.73 -0.53
N TYR A 35 -11.38 -2.43 -0.51
CA TYR A 35 -10.11 -1.88 -0.97
C TYR A 35 -10.17 -1.59 -2.46
N ASP A 36 -10.65 -2.54 -3.26
CA ASP A 36 -10.79 -2.41 -4.72
C ASP A 36 -11.78 -1.30 -5.07
N ALA A 37 -12.89 -1.19 -4.33
CA ALA A 37 -13.87 -0.11 -4.49
C ALA A 37 -13.29 1.30 -4.30
N LEU A 38 -12.20 1.48 -3.52
CA LEU A 38 -11.51 2.78 -3.41
C LEU A 38 -10.88 3.24 -4.73
N TRP A 39 -10.65 2.30 -5.66
CA TRP A 39 -10.02 2.52 -6.96
C TRP A 39 -11.01 2.52 -8.12
N GLU A 40 -12.19 1.93 -7.93
CA GLU A 40 -13.19 1.76 -8.99
C GLU A 40 -14.17 2.96 -9.12
N GLU A 41 -14.18 3.91 -8.19
CA GLU A 41 -15.10 5.05 -8.29
C GLU A 41 -14.82 5.91 -9.55
N PRO A 42 -15.77 6.00 -10.50
CA PRO A 42 -15.59 6.70 -11.76
C PRO A 42 -15.79 8.20 -11.52
N LEU A 43 -14.78 8.86 -10.99
CA LEU A 43 -14.78 10.32 -10.93
C LEU A 43 -14.43 10.87 -12.31
N GLY A 44 -15.49 11.14 -13.08
CA GLY A 44 -15.56 11.88 -14.34
C GLY A 44 -14.23 12.41 -14.88
N GLY A 45 -13.64 11.64 -15.80
CA GLY A 45 -12.73 12.11 -16.84
C GLY A 45 -11.74 13.21 -16.43
N ARG A 46 -10.71 12.86 -15.66
CA ARG A 46 -9.36 13.46 -15.69
C ARG A 46 -8.45 12.71 -14.71
N GLU A 47 -7.61 11.83 -15.26
CA GLU A 47 -6.20 11.50 -14.94
C GLU A 47 -5.59 11.73 -13.52
N ASN A 48 -6.37 11.85 -12.45
CA ASN A 48 -5.86 12.04 -11.10
C ASN A 48 -6.30 10.88 -10.20
N HIS A 49 -5.62 9.75 -10.36
CA HIS A 49 -5.77 8.52 -9.56
C HIS A 49 -5.33 8.69 -8.08
N TYR A 50 -5.26 9.92 -7.56
CA TYR A 50 -4.62 10.26 -6.29
C TYR A 50 -5.57 10.88 -5.24
N ARG A 51 -6.89 10.90 -5.44
CA ARG A 51 -7.79 11.72 -4.59
C ARG A 51 -8.92 11.01 -3.83
N THR A 52 -8.72 9.78 -3.36
CA THR A 52 -9.60 9.21 -2.31
C THR A 52 -8.93 9.09 -0.94
N THR A 53 -7.75 9.70 -0.73
CA THR A 53 -7.20 9.87 0.63
C THR A 53 -7.80 11.11 1.29
N ARG A 54 -8.48 10.92 2.43
CA ARG A 54 -8.97 12.03 3.29
C ARG A 54 -7.82 12.62 4.11
N ILE A 55 -6.71 11.90 4.21
CA ILE A 55 -5.47 12.32 4.85
C ILE A 55 -4.54 12.90 3.77
N VAL A 56 -4.03 14.11 4.01
CA VAL A 56 -3.04 14.76 3.15
C VAL A 56 -1.82 13.84 3.02
N TYR A 57 -1.33 13.68 1.79
CA TYR A 57 -0.15 12.86 1.55
C TYR A 57 1.05 13.46 2.29
N HIS A 58 1.72 12.60 3.06
CA HIS A 58 3.00 12.89 3.69
C HIS A 58 3.87 11.64 3.59
N PRO A 59 5.19 11.74 3.36
CA PRO A 59 6.06 10.56 3.22
C PRO A 59 5.96 9.56 4.40
N SER A 60 5.75 10.06 5.62
CA SER A 60 5.60 9.24 6.83
C SER A 60 4.21 8.63 7.04
N ILE A 61 3.24 8.91 6.15
CA ILE A 61 1.83 8.56 6.35
C ILE A 61 1.61 7.06 6.61
N TYR A 62 2.35 6.19 5.94
CA TYR A 62 2.17 4.74 6.06
C TYR A 62 2.69 4.20 7.39
N ILE A 63 3.81 4.75 7.89
CA ILE A 63 4.32 4.43 9.23
C ILE A 63 3.32 4.92 10.27
N ASN A 64 2.87 6.19 10.17
CA ASN A 64 1.94 6.76 11.14
C ASN A 64 0.61 5.99 11.18
N LYS A 65 0.06 5.59 10.02
CA LYS A 65 -1.17 4.78 9.94
C LYS A 65 -1.03 3.45 10.67
N LEU A 66 0.10 2.77 10.50
CA LEU A 66 0.38 1.50 11.15
C LEU A 66 0.53 1.68 12.66
N THR A 67 1.33 2.65 13.09
CA THR A 67 1.51 2.98 14.52
C THR A 67 0.19 3.33 15.18
N LEU A 68 -0.61 4.21 14.57
CA LEU A 68 -1.93 4.57 15.08
C LEU A 68 -2.89 3.38 15.15
N ALA A 69 -2.88 2.49 14.15
CA ALA A 69 -3.69 1.27 14.17
C ALA A 69 -3.30 0.36 15.33
N ARG A 70 -2.00 0.23 15.62
CA ARG A 70 -1.49 -0.55 16.77
C ARG A 70 -1.86 0.09 18.10
N GLU A 71 -1.65 1.39 18.26
CA GLU A 71 -1.93 2.13 19.49
C GLU A 71 -3.41 2.13 19.87
N ASN A 72 -4.31 2.03 18.89
CA ASN A 72 -5.76 2.04 19.09
C ASN A 72 -6.41 0.65 18.93
N ASP A 73 -5.61 -0.42 18.90
CA ASP A 73 -6.07 -1.81 18.76
C ASP A 73 -7.01 -2.06 17.55
N LEU A 74 -6.75 -1.36 16.44
CA LEU A 74 -7.53 -1.47 15.21
C LEU A 74 -7.04 -2.65 14.36
N LEU A 75 -7.17 -3.87 14.90
CA LEU A 75 -6.61 -5.08 14.31
C LEU A 75 -7.08 -5.34 12.87
N ALA A 76 -8.33 -5.01 12.56
CA ALA A 76 -8.90 -5.22 11.24
C ALA A 76 -8.28 -4.34 10.14
N VAL A 77 -7.64 -3.23 10.52
CA VAL A 77 -6.95 -2.29 9.62
C VAL A 77 -5.52 -2.71 9.33
N LEU A 78 -4.90 -3.47 10.25
CA LEU A 78 -3.48 -3.81 10.18
C LEU A 78 -3.03 -4.46 8.86
N PRO A 79 -3.77 -5.41 8.24
CA PRO A 79 -3.31 -6.03 7.00
C PRO A 79 -3.06 -5.01 5.88
N CYS A 80 -3.98 -4.07 5.68
CA CYS A 80 -3.83 -3.00 4.69
C CYS A 80 -2.73 -2.02 5.08
N ALA A 81 -2.61 -1.69 6.37
CA ALA A 81 -1.55 -0.81 6.86
C ALA A 81 -0.15 -1.42 6.64
N TYR A 82 0.03 -2.72 6.92
CA TYR A 82 1.28 -3.45 6.65
C TYR A 82 1.59 -3.51 5.16
N LEU A 83 0.61 -3.84 4.31
CA LEU A 83 0.80 -3.85 2.86
C LEU A 83 1.27 -2.49 2.32
N ARG A 84 0.80 -1.39 2.91
CA ARG A 84 1.24 -0.04 2.51
C ARG A 84 2.61 0.31 3.08
N ALA A 85 2.87 -0.04 4.33
CA ALA A 85 4.18 0.16 4.95
C ALA A 85 5.29 -0.64 4.25
N SER A 86 4.99 -1.84 3.74
CA SER A 86 5.95 -2.69 3.02
C SER A 86 6.41 -2.09 1.69
N ARG A 87 5.68 -1.11 1.15
CA ARG A 87 6.03 -0.37 -0.08
C ARG A 87 7.07 0.72 0.15
N GLN A 88 7.39 1.04 1.41
CA GLN A 88 8.47 1.98 1.72
C GLN A 88 9.84 1.39 1.39
N SER A 89 10.87 2.22 1.23
CA SER A 89 12.23 1.72 1.05
C SER A 89 12.69 0.93 2.28
N LEU A 90 13.61 -0.02 2.10
CA LEU A 90 14.14 -0.80 3.23
C LEU A 90 14.75 0.13 4.29
N ASN A 91 15.46 1.18 3.86
CA ASN A 91 16.00 2.18 4.76
C ASN A 91 14.89 2.84 5.60
N VAL A 92 13.78 3.28 4.98
CA VAL A 92 12.67 3.93 5.71
C VAL A 92 11.99 2.96 6.69
N ILE A 93 11.86 1.67 6.34
CA ILE A 93 11.30 0.66 7.26
C ILE A 93 12.19 0.50 8.50
N LEU A 94 13.52 0.50 8.32
CA LEU A 94 14.50 0.25 9.38
C LEU A 94 14.81 1.49 10.22
N THR A 95 15.02 2.63 9.58
CA THR A 95 15.51 3.87 10.21
C THR A 95 14.42 4.92 10.39
N GLY A 96 13.26 4.73 9.77
CA GLY A 96 12.15 5.67 9.81
C GLY A 96 12.33 6.86 8.87
N ILE A 97 11.55 7.90 9.14
CA ILE A 97 11.54 9.14 8.36
C ILE A 97 11.31 10.34 9.27
N VAL A 98 12.06 11.42 9.04
CA VAL A 98 11.92 12.67 9.79
C VAL A 98 10.67 13.41 9.28
N ARG A 99 9.84 13.88 10.20
CA ARG A 99 8.64 14.69 9.93
C ARG A 99 9.00 16.18 9.85
N GLU A 100 8.08 17.00 9.38
CA GLU A 100 8.26 18.46 9.27
C GLU A 100 8.54 19.14 10.62
N ASP A 101 8.03 18.58 11.72
CA ASP A 101 8.26 19.07 13.10
C ASP A 101 9.60 18.59 13.69
N GLY A 102 10.44 17.90 12.92
CA GLY A 102 11.71 17.32 13.37
C GLY A 102 11.59 16.01 14.15
N SER A 103 10.37 15.57 14.46
CA SER A 103 10.16 14.24 15.08
C SER A 103 10.42 13.12 14.08
N MET A 104 10.66 11.91 14.58
CA MET A 104 10.90 10.74 13.73
C MET A 104 9.68 9.81 13.73
N ALA A 105 9.24 9.40 12.54
CA ALA A 105 8.27 8.34 12.35
C ALA A 105 9.02 7.02 12.13
N THR A 106 8.96 6.13 13.12
CA THR A 106 9.59 4.81 13.06
C THR A 106 8.55 3.71 13.26
N LEU A 107 8.77 2.56 12.63
CA LEU A 107 8.07 1.34 12.99
C LEU A 107 8.67 0.78 14.28
N SER A 108 7.84 0.19 15.14
CA SER A 108 8.34 -0.57 16.29
C SER A 108 9.17 -1.77 15.82
N SER A 109 10.07 -2.27 16.66
CA SER A 109 10.86 -3.48 16.34
C SER A 109 9.96 -4.69 16.04
N THR A 110 8.83 -4.81 16.73
CA THR A 110 7.80 -5.82 16.47
C THR A 110 7.19 -5.65 15.08
N ASP A 111 6.82 -4.42 14.71
CA ASP A 111 6.23 -4.15 13.40
C ASP A 111 7.23 -4.33 12.26
N GLN A 112 8.50 -4.00 12.46
CA GLN A 112 9.57 -4.30 11.50
C GLN A 112 9.70 -5.81 11.27
N ARG A 113 9.68 -6.61 12.34
CA ARG A 113 9.73 -8.08 12.27
C ARG A 113 8.53 -8.71 11.56
N ILE A 114 7.41 -8.01 11.46
CA ILE A 114 6.23 -8.45 10.70
C ILE A 114 6.30 -7.93 9.26
N CYS A 115 6.64 -6.65 9.10
CA CYS A 115 6.64 -5.95 7.81
C CYS A 115 7.71 -6.51 6.87
N LEU A 116 8.92 -6.82 7.36
CA LEU A 116 10.02 -7.30 6.53
C LEU A 116 9.75 -8.69 5.93
N PRO A 117 9.36 -9.73 6.70
CA PRO A 117 8.98 -11.00 6.12
C PRO A 117 7.72 -10.91 5.25
N GLY A 118 6.74 -10.09 5.65
CA GLY A 118 5.53 -9.86 4.85
C GLY A 118 5.87 -9.27 3.48
N ARG A 119 6.76 -8.27 3.44
CA ARG A 119 7.32 -7.72 2.21
C ARG A 119 7.97 -8.81 1.38
N GLU A 120 8.93 -9.54 1.96
CA GLU A 120 9.68 -10.59 1.25
C GLU A 120 8.74 -11.67 0.68
N ASN A 121 7.72 -12.07 1.43
CA ASN A 121 6.73 -13.03 0.93
C ASN A 121 5.92 -12.47 -0.25
N LEU A 122 5.49 -11.21 -0.19
CA LEU A 122 4.80 -10.55 -1.30
C LEU A 122 5.69 -10.49 -2.54
N LEU A 123 6.96 -10.14 -2.34
CA LEU A 123 7.98 -10.17 -3.39
C LEU A 123 8.06 -11.56 -4.01
N GLN A 124 8.31 -12.59 -3.22
CA GLN A 124 8.46 -13.96 -3.72
C GLN A 124 7.22 -14.45 -4.48
N ILE A 125 6.01 -14.16 -3.98
CA ILE A 125 4.77 -14.45 -4.69
C ILE A 125 4.74 -13.71 -6.03
N GLN A 126 5.07 -12.42 -6.05
CA GLN A 126 5.16 -11.65 -7.28
C GLN A 126 6.34 -12.06 -8.17
N TRP A 127 7.34 -12.81 -7.70
CA TRP A 127 8.40 -13.38 -8.53
C TRP A 127 7.97 -14.69 -9.21
N LYS A 128 7.03 -15.44 -8.62
CA LYS A 128 6.55 -16.71 -9.19
C LYS A 128 5.89 -16.51 -10.57
N LEU A 129 6.30 -17.35 -11.51
CA LEU A 129 5.68 -17.46 -12.84
C LEU A 129 4.21 -17.88 -12.69
N GLY A 130 3.34 -17.37 -13.57
CA GLY A 130 1.89 -17.57 -13.51
C GLY A 130 1.13 -16.54 -12.68
N ASN A 131 1.81 -15.75 -11.84
CA ASN A 131 1.18 -14.59 -11.20
C ASN A 131 1.22 -13.39 -12.14
N THR A 132 0.07 -12.76 -12.37
CA THR A 132 0.00 -11.57 -13.23
C THR A 132 0.66 -10.38 -12.54
N LEU A 133 1.30 -9.52 -13.32
CA LEU A 133 1.76 -8.20 -12.85
C LEU A 133 0.69 -7.15 -13.16
N GLY A 134 -0.59 -7.50 -13.06
CA GLY A 134 -1.70 -6.65 -13.50
C GLY A 134 -1.82 -5.32 -12.75
N TRP A 135 -1.12 -5.19 -11.64
CA TRP A 135 -1.00 -3.96 -10.87
C TRP A 135 0.05 -2.99 -11.40
N LEU A 136 0.92 -3.39 -12.34
CA LEU A 136 1.90 -2.51 -12.96
C LEU A 136 1.22 -1.56 -13.96
N PRO A 137 1.65 -0.30 -14.03
CA PRO A 137 1.05 0.66 -14.94
C PRO A 137 1.22 0.25 -16.41
N LEU A 138 0.17 0.38 -17.21
CA LEU A 138 0.14 -0.07 -18.62
C LEU A 138 1.19 0.61 -19.53
N TRP A 139 1.53 1.86 -19.23
CA TRP A 139 2.52 2.64 -19.96
C TRP A 139 3.95 2.08 -19.82
N ASP A 140 4.26 1.34 -18.76
CA ASP A 140 5.54 0.63 -18.63
C ASP A 140 5.57 -0.72 -19.37
N LEU A 141 4.40 -1.21 -19.77
CA LEU A 141 4.22 -2.49 -20.48
C LEU A 141 4.13 -2.32 -22.01
N ALA A 142 3.95 -1.08 -22.49
CA ALA A 142 3.38 -0.82 -23.81
C ALA A 142 4.37 -0.94 -24.98
N GLU A 143 5.67 -0.76 -24.80
CA GLU A 143 6.50 -0.55 -25.99
C GLU A 143 7.00 -1.83 -26.67
N ASN A 144 7.12 -2.95 -25.96
CA ASN A 144 7.55 -4.22 -26.56
C ASN A 144 7.07 -5.40 -25.71
N GLY A 145 5.78 -5.74 -25.86
CA GLY A 145 5.16 -6.89 -25.20
C GLY A 145 6.09 -8.11 -25.23
N CYS A 146 6.06 -8.89 -24.16
CA CYS A 146 7.08 -9.90 -23.95
C CYS A 146 7.09 -11.00 -25.04
N GLN A 147 8.01 -10.94 -26.00
CA GLN A 147 7.99 -11.86 -27.15
C GLN A 147 8.42 -13.29 -26.82
N ASP A 148 9.20 -13.50 -25.76
CA ASP A 148 9.72 -14.81 -25.36
C ASP A 148 9.89 -14.91 -23.84
N TYR A 149 9.95 -16.15 -23.32
CA TYR A 149 10.06 -16.42 -21.88
C TYR A 149 11.23 -15.68 -21.20
N GLN A 150 12.40 -15.61 -21.86
CA GLN A 150 13.59 -14.99 -21.27
C GLN A 150 13.41 -13.48 -21.13
N LYS A 151 12.85 -12.81 -22.15
CA LYS A 151 12.48 -11.39 -22.08
C LYS A 151 11.43 -11.13 -20.99
N CYS A 152 10.54 -12.09 -20.72
CA CYS A 152 9.49 -11.93 -19.71
C CYS A 152 10.08 -11.97 -18.32
N THR A 153 10.96 -12.95 -18.07
CA THR A 153 11.69 -13.06 -16.82
C THR A 153 12.57 -11.83 -16.60
N ALA A 154 13.28 -11.36 -17.63
CA ALA A 154 14.11 -10.17 -17.53
C ALA A 154 13.31 -8.89 -17.25
N PHE A 155 12.19 -8.69 -17.95
CA PHE A 155 11.26 -7.58 -17.69
C PHE A 155 10.69 -7.67 -16.28
N ARG A 156 10.18 -8.84 -15.87
CA ARG A 156 9.65 -9.08 -14.52
C ARG A 156 10.69 -8.73 -13.46
N ASN A 157 11.91 -9.24 -13.59
CA ASN A 157 12.99 -8.93 -12.65
C ASN A 157 13.29 -7.43 -12.58
N ARG A 158 13.32 -6.74 -13.73
CA ARG A 158 13.53 -5.28 -13.79
C ARG A 158 12.38 -4.52 -13.15
N ALA A 159 11.14 -4.86 -13.49
CA ALA A 159 9.95 -4.20 -12.95
C ALA A 159 9.83 -4.43 -11.44
N LEU A 160 10.04 -5.65 -10.95
CA LEU A 160 10.02 -5.95 -9.52
C LEU A 160 11.16 -5.21 -8.79
N ALA A 161 12.36 -5.14 -9.37
CA ALA A 161 13.44 -4.32 -8.81
C ALA A 161 13.08 -2.82 -8.76
N GLN A 162 12.48 -2.28 -9.82
CA GLN A 162 12.12 -0.87 -9.89
C GLN A 162 10.94 -0.50 -8.99
N TYR A 163 9.87 -1.30 -8.97
CA TYR A 163 8.63 -0.97 -8.27
C TYR A 163 8.56 -1.48 -6.84
N LEU A 164 9.34 -2.51 -6.50
CA LEU A 164 9.32 -3.08 -5.16
C LEU A 164 10.60 -2.85 -4.37
N MET A 165 11.72 -2.49 -5.02
CA MET A 165 12.94 -2.07 -4.31
C MET A 165 13.19 -0.56 -4.34
N ALA A 166 12.62 0.19 -5.32
CA ALA A 166 12.59 1.64 -5.26
C ALA A 166 11.28 2.13 -4.59
N PRO A 167 11.27 3.33 -3.98
CA PRO A 167 10.05 3.95 -3.46
C PRO A 167 9.18 4.43 -4.64
N GLY A 168 8.59 3.48 -5.37
CA GLY A 168 7.75 3.72 -6.54
C GLY A 168 6.29 3.45 -6.22
N HIS A 169 5.51 4.52 -6.07
CA HIS A 169 4.05 4.48 -6.09
C HIS A 169 3.60 3.91 -7.43
N LEU A 170 2.98 2.72 -7.44
CA LEU A 170 1.81 2.30 -8.24
C LEU A 170 1.63 0.80 -8.03
N ALA A 171 0.63 0.43 -7.24
CA ALA A 171 0.23 -0.96 -7.09
C ALA A 171 -1.26 -0.95 -6.76
N LEU A 172 -1.97 -1.75 -7.55
CA LEU A 172 -3.39 -2.10 -7.49
C LEU A 172 -4.30 -1.15 -8.29
N THR A 173 -4.23 -1.27 -9.62
CA THR A 173 -5.42 -1.04 -10.46
C THR A 173 -5.73 -2.35 -11.17
N SER A 174 -6.97 -2.83 -11.07
CA SER A 174 -7.44 -3.94 -11.89
C SER A 174 -7.85 -3.34 -13.23
N SER A 175 -7.18 -3.74 -14.30
CA SER A 175 -7.61 -3.43 -15.65
C SER A 175 -7.81 -4.75 -16.37
N SER A 176 -9.07 -5.08 -16.66
CA SER A 176 -9.47 -6.24 -17.46
C SER A 176 -8.90 -6.25 -18.89
N LYS A 177 -8.15 -5.21 -19.28
CA LYS A 177 -7.45 -5.14 -20.58
C LYS A 177 -6.07 -5.81 -20.57
N LEU A 178 -5.58 -6.28 -19.42
CA LEU A 178 -4.23 -6.83 -19.24
C LEU A 178 -3.99 -8.21 -19.84
N GLU A 179 -5.04 -9.03 -19.96
CA GLU A 179 -4.92 -10.39 -20.49
C GLU A 179 -4.40 -10.40 -21.95
N ASN A 180 -4.60 -9.29 -22.68
CA ASN A 180 -4.21 -9.18 -24.09
C ASN A 180 -2.80 -8.61 -24.33
N ALA A 181 -2.14 -8.03 -23.30
CA ALA A 181 -0.83 -7.37 -23.44
C ALA A 181 0.33 -8.19 -22.86
N LEU A 182 0.04 -9.14 -21.96
CA LEU A 182 0.97 -10.19 -21.60
C LEU A 182 1.02 -11.18 -22.77
N CYS A 183 2.20 -11.69 -23.13
CA CYS A 183 2.22 -12.78 -24.09
C CYS A 183 1.45 -13.98 -23.52
N ILE A 184 0.89 -14.80 -24.41
CA ILE A 184 0.21 -16.05 -24.05
C ILE A 184 1.04 -16.88 -23.05
N SER A 185 2.38 -16.85 -23.12
CA SER A 185 3.26 -17.55 -22.18
C SER A 185 3.24 -16.98 -20.75
N CYS A 186 2.94 -15.69 -20.57
CA CYS A 186 2.77 -15.03 -19.27
C CYS A 186 1.33 -15.09 -18.73
N ALA A 187 0.33 -15.17 -19.62
CA ALA A 187 -1.09 -15.24 -19.25
C ALA A 187 -1.61 -16.68 -19.09
N CYS A 188 -1.02 -17.66 -19.78
CA CYS A 188 -1.59 -19.00 -19.95
C CYS A 188 -0.69 -20.17 -19.53
N MET A 189 0.30 -19.97 -18.65
CA MET A 189 1.00 -21.14 -18.09
C MET A 189 0.05 -21.96 -17.20
N PRO A 190 -0.06 -23.28 -17.39
CA PRO A 190 -0.95 -24.12 -16.60
C PRO A 190 -0.57 -24.02 -15.12
N ARG A 191 -1.59 -23.87 -14.26
CA ARG A 191 -1.43 -24.00 -12.82
C ARG A 191 -1.07 -25.46 -12.54
N ASN A 192 0.18 -25.74 -12.18
CA ASN A 192 0.56 -27.02 -11.60
C ASN A 192 0.01 -27.14 -10.18
#